data_AF-A0A831XY43-F1
#
_entry.id   AF-A0A831XY43-F1
#
_cell.length_a   1.000
_cell.length_b   1.000
_cell.length_c   1.000
_cell.angle_alpha   90.00
_cell.angle_beta   90.00
_cell.angle_gamma   90.00
#
_symmetry.space_group_name_H-M   'P 1'
#
loop_
_entity.id
_entity.type
_entity.pdbx_description
1 polymer ?
#
loop_
_entity_poly.entity_id
_entity_poly.type
_entity_poly.pdbx_seq_one_letter_code
_entity_poly.pdbx_strand_id
1 'polypeptide(L)'
;MRRARGGAYLLKYAIELQFQSTDRGRAELAARLLKLAGVGAEVKREGDRGVWYVEAATDMLAAGREELRRAIADIVKAARGNGWIGEGTADRWLEKLEGGITLREGWPRYGVWLTNSGALVVRYASTNPEGIEREAQRFGAMGLVEGRHFAVRMPEGSREGYVSILREGLERAAWLSVHGSGDQQELAADFVSYILQRAKEEGREVYKKALEIVEGGKAVGSLRLTDVKGAEVDVGGRGHLVDVLGGGAQFEKSWSGRTLLRIQITAEVDGVRGEYEVAFGRYRKINATKGYAYARADAPGGREADAERLSALIKALTGREPRVYRRSDGRVVAECGREHLDGFARYAELADAIAR
;
A
#
# COMPACT_ATOMS: atom_id res chain seq x y z
N MET A 1 -21.48 -52.45 -8.39
CA MET A 1 -22.17 -51.25 -7.85
C MET A 1 -21.19 -50.06 -7.86
N ARG A 2 -21.35 -49.10 -8.78
CA ARG A 2 -20.56 -47.85 -8.79
C ARG A 2 -21.15 -46.88 -7.76
N ARG A 3 -20.59 -46.82 -6.55
CA ARG A 3 -21.02 -45.86 -5.52
C ARG A 3 -20.23 -44.56 -5.71
N ALA A 4 -20.91 -43.48 -6.04
CA ALA A 4 -20.42 -42.12 -5.81
C ALA A 4 -21.03 -41.65 -4.48
N ARG A 5 -20.23 -41.01 -3.62
CA ARG A 5 -20.72 -40.33 -2.41
C ARG A 5 -20.23 -38.89 -2.47
N GLY A 6 -21.15 -37.95 -2.37
CA GLY A 6 -20.86 -36.53 -2.20
C GLY A 6 -21.53 -36.05 -0.91
N GLY A 7 -20.80 -35.26 -0.12
CA GLY A 7 -21.29 -34.69 1.12
C GLY A 7 -20.63 -33.35 1.41
N ALA A 8 -21.36 -32.47 2.08
CA ALA A 8 -20.82 -31.28 2.71
C ALA A 8 -20.79 -31.52 4.22
N TYR A 9 -19.61 -31.39 4.82
CA TYR A 9 -19.37 -31.65 6.23
C TYR A 9 -19.14 -30.33 6.96
N LEU A 10 -19.85 -30.15 8.07
CA LEU A 10 -19.62 -29.07 9.02
C LEU A 10 -18.78 -29.63 10.18
N LEU A 11 -17.47 -29.47 10.10
CA LEU A 11 -16.52 -29.89 11.12
C LEU A 11 -16.34 -28.76 12.15
N LYS A 12 -15.89 -29.11 13.37
CA LYS A 12 -15.70 -28.16 14.49
C LYS A 12 -14.94 -26.86 14.12
N TYR A 13 -14.07 -26.91 13.11
CA TYR A 13 -13.25 -25.78 12.66
C TYR A 13 -13.36 -25.44 11.17
N ALA A 14 -14.07 -26.24 10.35
CA ALA A 14 -14.15 -26.03 8.91
C ALA A 14 -15.41 -26.63 8.27
N ILE A 15 -15.90 -25.98 7.22
CA ILE A 15 -16.75 -26.51 6.16
C ILE A 15 -15.87 -27.25 5.14
N GLU A 16 -16.17 -28.50 4.86
CA GLU A 16 -15.45 -29.31 3.87
C GLU A 16 -16.45 -29.93 2.89
N LEU A 17 -16.27 -29.66 1.60
CA LEU A 17 -17.01 -30.33 0.53
C LEU A 17 -16.16 -31.46 0.00
N GLN A 18 -16.65 -32.69 0.15
CA GLN A 18 -15.94 -33.88 -0.27
C GLN A 18 -16.77 -34.69 -1.27
N PHE A 19 -16.14 -35.01 -2.39
CA PHE A 19 -16.70 -35.90 -3.39
C PHE A 19 -15.77 -37.09 -3.60
N GLN A 20 -16.29 -38.31 -3.55
CA GLN A 20 -15.51 -39.54 -3.75
C GLN A 20 -16.16 -40.46 -4.79
N SER A 21 -15.35 -41.07 -5.65
CA SER A 21 -15.80 -42.02 -6.65
C SER A 21 -14.73 -43.07 -6.99
N THR A 22 -15.16 -44.29 -7.29
CA THR A 22 -14.30 -45.31 -7.92
C THR A 22 -14.12 -45.08 -9.43
N ASP A 23 -14.78 -44.06 -9.99
CA ASP A 23 -14.69 -43.65 -11.39
C ASP A 23 -13.94 -42.32 -11.48
N ARG A 24 -12.73 -42.36 -12.08
CA ARG A 24 -11.87 -41.19 -12.24
C ARG A 24 -12.56 -40.06 -13.01
N GLY A 25 -13.32 -40.38 -14.06
CA GLY A 25 -13.98 -39.38 -14.89
C GLY A 25 -15.04 -38.59 -14.13
N ARG A 26 -15.71 -39.22 -13.15
CA ARG A 26 -16.67 -38.53 -12.28
C ARG A 26 -15.99 -37.58 -11.30
N ALA A 27 -14.83 -37.95 -10.77
CA ALA A 27 -14.05 -37.07 -9.91
C ALA A 27 -13.51 -35.86 -10.71
N GLU A 28 -13.03 -36.09 -11.94
CA GLU A 28 -12.58 -35.01 -12.84
C GLU A 28 -13.71 -34.05 -13.21
N LEU A 29 -14.93 -34.57 -13.43
CA LEU A 29 -16.11 -33.72 -13.63
C LEU A 29 -16.42 -32.86 -12.40
N ALA A 30 -16.39 -33.44 -11.19
CA ALA A 30 -16.63 -32.71 -9.95
C ALA A 30 -15.59 -31.60 -9.73
N ALA A 31 -14.31 -31.89 -9.95
CA ALA A 31 -13.26 -30.88 -9.90
C ALA A 31 -13.47 -29.79 -10.97
N ARG A 32 -13.91 -30.14 -12.18
CA ARG A 32 -14.20 -29.18 -13.25
C ARG A 32 -15.37 -28.26 -12.89
N LEU A 33 -16.43 -28.79 -12.26
CA LEU A 33 -17.57 -28.00 -11.79
C LEU A 33 -17.16 -27.03 -10.69
N LEU A 34 -16.33 -27.47 -9.74
CA LEU A 34 -15.77 -26.58 -8.70
C LEU A 34 -14.91 -25.48 -9.32
N LYS A 35 -14.07 -25.80 -10.32
CA LYS A 35 -13.29 -24.81 -11.07
C LYS A 35 -14.16 -23.79 -11.80
N LEU A 36 -15.26 -24.23 -12.41
CA LEU A 36 -16.23 -23.31 -13.04
C LEU A 36 -16.88 -22.38 -12.01
N ALA A 37 -17.09 -22.87 -10.79
CA ALA A 37 -17.57 -22.09 -9.66
C ALA A 37 -16.44 -21.30 -8.95
N GLY A 38 -15.25 -21.18 -9.54
CA GLY A 38 -14.13 -20.39 -9.00
C GLY A 38 -13.30 -21.08 -7.91
N VAL A 39 -13.57 -22.35 -7.61
CA VAL A 39 -12.87 -23.11 -6.57
C VAL A 39 -11.76 -23.95 -7.20
N GLY A 40 -10.51 -23.71 -6.78
CA GLY A 40 -9.32 -24.43 -7.23
C GLY A 40 -9.20 -25.86 -6.70
N ALA A 41 -10.19 -26.71 -6.95
CA ALA A 41 -10.20 -28.09 -6.48
C ALA A 41 -9.52 -29.04 -7.47
N GLU A 42 -8.77 -30.02 -6.95
CA GLU A 42 -8.03 -31.01 -7.72
C GLU A 42 -8.47 -32.44 -7.39
N VAL A 43 -8.35 -33.33 -8.38
CA VAL A 43 -8.61 -34.75 -8.21
C VAL A 43 -7.40 -35.41 -7.57
N LYS A 44 -7.62 -36.11 -6.46
CA LYS A 44 -6.62 -36.89 -5.74
C LYS A 44 -7.00 -38.36 -5.74
N ARG A 45 -6.02 -39.25 -5.65
CA ARG A 45 -6.23 -40.70 -5.53
C ARG A 45 -6.03 -41.12 -4.07
N GLU A 46 -6.97 -41.87 -3.51
CA GLU A 46 -6.87 -42.41 -2.15
C GLU A 46 -6.07 -43.71 -2.16
N GLY A 47 -4.74 -43.58 -2.06
CA GLY A 47 -3.79 -44.70 -2.05
C GLY A 47 -4.01 -45.68 -3.20
N ASP A 48 -3.85 -46.98 -2.92
CA ASP A 48 -3.99 -48.05 -3.92
C ASP A 48 -5.43 -48.58 -4.07
N ARG A 49 -6.39 -48.04 -3.32
CA ARG A 49 -7.77 -48.57 -3.25
C ARG A 49 -8.64 -48.28 -4.48
N GLY A 50 -8.08 -47.63 -5.51
CA GLY A 50 -8.80 -47.32 -6.75
C GLY A 50 -9.93 -46.29 -6.57
N VAL A 51 -9.87 -45.47 -5.51
CA VAL A 51 -10.82 -44.40 -5.22
C VAL A 51 -10.19 -43.05 -5.54
N TRP A 52 -10.97 -42.19 -6.18
CA TRP A 52 -10.62 -40.82 -6.51
C TRP A 52 -11.49 -39.87 -5.69
N TYR A 53 -10.91 -38.80 -5.16
CA TYR A 53 -11.62 -37.81 -4.37
C TYR A 53 -11.27 -36.38 -4.77
N VAL A 54 -12.20 -35.49 -4.49
CA VAL A 54 -12.07 -34.04 -4.62
C VAL A 54 -12.50 -33.44 -3.30
N GLU A 55 -11.69 -32.51 -2.79
CA GLU A 55 -11.90 -31.88 -1.49
C GLU A 55 -11.78 -30.36 -1.64
N ALA A 56 -12.72 -29.64 -1.03
CA ALA A 56 -12.69 -28.19 -0.91
C ALA A 56 -13.03 -27.76 0.52
N ALA A 57 -12.03 -27.30 1.25
CA ALA A 57 -12.18 -26.72 2.57
C ALA A 57 -12.72 -25.28 2.51
N THR A 58 -13.10 -24.73 3.67
CA THR A 58 -13.81 -23.44 3.81
C THR A 58 -13.10 -22.30 3.11
N ASP A 59 -11.77 -22.24 3.20
CA ASP A 59 -10.99 -21.17 2.57
C ASP A 59 -10.96 -21.30 1.04
N MET A 60 -11.06 -22.52 0.49
CA MET A 60 -11.20 -22.75 -0.95
C MET A 60 -12.62 -22.45 -1.43
N LEU A 61 -13.64 -22.80 -0.63
CA LEU A 61 -15.04 -22.53 -0.94
C LEU A 61 -15.35 -21.02 -0.87
N ALA A 62 -14.75 -20.31 0.09
CA ALA A 62 -14.82 -18.86 0.20
C ALA A 62 -14.08 -18.12 -0.93
N ALA A 63 -13.25 -18.82 -1.72
CA ALA A 63 -12.67 -18.31 -2.95
C ALA A 63 -13.55 -18.52 -4.20
N GLY A 64 -14.69 -19.20 -4.06
CA GLY A 64 -15.64 -19.42 -5.15
C GLY A 64 -16.50 -18.20 -5.51
N ARG A 65 -17.23 -18.32 -6.61
CA ARG A 65 -18.19 -17.30 -7.08
C ARG A 65 -19.28 -17.03 -6.04
N GLU A 66 -19.88 -15.85 -6.12
CA GLU A 66 -20.88 -15.39 -5.16
C GLU A 66 -22.06 -16.35 -5.01
N GLU A 67 -22.53 -16.96 -6.10
CA GLU A 67 -23.66 -17.90 -6.06
C GLU A 67 -23.34 -19.14 -5.22
N LEU A 68 -22.10 -19.66 -5.33
CA LEU A 68 -21.64 -20.78 -4.52
C LEU A 68 -21.49 -20.37 -3.06
N ARG A 69 -20.87 -19.21 -2.79
CA ARG A 69 -20.69 -18.70 -1.42
C ARG A 69 -22.02 -18.46 -0.72
N ARG A 70 -22.99 -17.86 -1.42
CA ARG A 70 -24.33 -17.59 -0.91
C ARG A 70 -25.08 -18.88 -0.60
N ALA A 71 -25.02 -19.87 -1.50
CA ALA A 71 -25.60 -21.18 -1.25
C ALA A 71 -25.00 -21.85 0.00
N ILE A 72 -23.68 -21.73 0.22
CA ILE A 72 -23.02 -22.27 1.41
C ILE A 72 -23.38 -21.45 2.66
N ALA A 73 -23.45 -20.13 2.55
CA ALA A 73 -23.85 -19.24 3.65
C ALA A 73 -25.29 -19.54 4.12
N ASP A 74 -26.21 -19.81 3.19
CA ASP A 74 -27.58 -20.18 3.51
C ASP A 74 -27.64 -21.52 4.26
N ILE A 75 -26.77 -22.49 3.91
CA ILE A 75 -26.61 -23.74 4.67
C ILE A 75 -26.08 -23.47 6.09
N VAL A 76 -25.11 -22.57 6.26
CA VAL A 76 -24.57 -22.19 7.57
C VAL A 76 -25.63 -21.48 8.42
N LYS A 77 -26.43 -20.58 7.85
CA LYS A 77 -27.57 -19.94 8.52
C LYS A 77 -28.59 -20.96 8.99
N ALA A 78 -28.94 -21.92 8.13
CA ALA A 78 -29.85 -22.99 8.49
C ALA A 78 -29.28 -23.88 9.60
N ALA A 79 -27.99 -24.23 9.55
CA ALA A 79 -27.32 -25.00 10.59
C ALA A 79 -27.29 -24.25 11.95
N ARG A 80 -27.07 -22.93 11.93
CA ARG A 80 -27.15 -22.06 13.11
C ARG A 80 -28.57 -22.03 13.68
N GLY A 81 -29.58 -21.79 12.84
CA GLY A 81 -30.99 -21.73 13.24
C GLY A 81 -31.51 -23.04 13.84
N ASN A 82 -30.96 -24.18 13.40
CA ASN A 82 -31.28 -25.51 13.95
C ASN A 82 -30.41 -25.91 15.15
N GLY A 83 -29.50 -25.06 15.62
CA GLY A 83 -28.62 -25.35 16.76
C GLY A 83 -27.55 -26.40 16.50
N TRP A 84 -27.24 -26.72 15.22
CA TRP A 84 -26.25 -27.72 14.86
C TRP A 84 -24.80 -27.22 14.99
N ILE A 85 -24.62 -25.89 14.98
CA ILE A 85 -23.34 -25.21 15.15
C ILE A 85 -23.50 -24.03 16.11
N GLY A 86 -22.44 -23.73 16.87
CA GLY A 86 -22.44 -22.60 17.82
C GLY A 86 -22.39 -21.24 17.11
N GLU A 87 -22.99 -20.23 17.72
CA GLU A 87 -23.14 -18.87 17.18
C GLU A 87 -21.80 -18.25 16.76
N GLY A 88 -20.78 -18.25 17.63
CA GLY A 88 -19.45 -17.72 17.30
C GLY A 88 -18.65 -18.52 16.26
N THR A 89 -19.05 -19.75 15.94
CA THR A 89 -18.49 -20.52 14.81
C THR A 89 -19.22 -20.18 13.52
N ALA A 90 -20.56 -20.12 13.58
CA ALA A 90 -21.39 -19.75 12.47
C ALA A 90 -21.08 -18.32 11.98
N ASP A 91 -20.98 -17.35 12.88
CA ASP A 91 -20.73 -15.96 12.54
C ASP A 91 -19.37 -15.78 11.87
N ARG A 92 -18.35 -16.51 12.32
CA ARG A 92 -17.02 -16.50 11.70
C ARG A 92 -17.00 -17.10 10.29
N TRP A 93 -17.79 -18.15 10.07
CA TRP A 93 -17.91 -18.77 8.74
C TRP A 93 -18.77 -17.91 7.81
N LEU A 94 -19.84 -17.31 8.32
CA LEU A 94 -20.64 -16.34 7.58
C LEU A 94 -19.81 -15.10 7.25
N GLU A 95 -18.99 -14.59 8.16
CA GLU A 95 -18.05 -13.51 7.87
C GLU A 95 -17.08 -13.89 6.74
N LYS A 96 -16.59 -15.14 6.70
CA LYS A 96 -15.76 -15.62 5.58
C LYS A 96 -16.54 -15.77 4.26
N LEU A 97 -17.78 -16.25 4.29
CA LEU A 97 -18.58 -16.58 3.10
C LEU A 97 -19.35 -15.37 2.53
N GLU A 98 -20.00 -14.60 3.40
CA GLU A 98 -20.75 -13.38 3.12
C GLU A 98 -19.83 -12.17 2.99
N GLY A 99 -18.76 -12.12 3.80
CA GLY A 99 -17.72 -11.11 3.64
C GLY A 99 -17.07 -11.23 2.28
N GLY A 100 -16.77 -12.45 1.81
CA GLY A 100 -16.60 -12.75 0.39
C GLY A 100 -15.62 -11.84 -0.36
N ILE A 101 -14.34 -11.82 0.02
CA ILE A 101 -13.35 -10.92 -0.61
C ILE A 101 -12.02 -11.61 -0.90
N THR A 102 -12.06 -12.81 -1.48
CA THR A 102 -10.91 -13.29 -2.26
C THR A 102 -11.27 -13.22 -3.72
N LEU A 103 -10.61 -12.28 -4.41
CA LEU A 103 -10.94 -11.72 -5.72
C LEU A 103 -12.20 -10.84 -5.64
N ARG A 104 -12.05 -9.53 -5.37
CA ARG A 104 -12.84 -8.58 -6.17
C ARG A 104 -12.60 -9.01 -7.63
N GLU A 105 -13.63 -9.37 -8.40
CA GLU A 105 -13.51 -10.11 -9.67
C GLU A 105 -12.20 -9.79 -10.41
N GLY A 106 -11.27 -10.74 -10.41
CA GLY A 106 -9.96 -10.61 -11.09
C GLY A 106 -8.71 -10.41 -10.22
N TRP A 107 -8.77 -9.99 -8.95
CA TRP A 107 -7.56 -9.65 -8.15
C TRP A 107 -7.00 -10.77 -7.27
N PRO A 108 -5.72 -11.22 -7.42
CA PRO A 108 -5.16 -12.32 -6.65
C PRO A 108 -5.03 -12.00 -5.17
N ARG A 109 -4.89 -13.03 -4.32
CA ARG A 109 -4.63 -12.83 -2.90
C ARG A 109 -3.23 -12.26 -2.68
N TYR A 110 -3.16 -11.00 -2.28
CA TYR A 110 -1.93 -10.37 -1.81
C TYR A 110 -1.67 -10.74 -0.35
N GLY A 111 -0.43 -11.14 -0.08
CA GLY A 111 0.10 -11.06 1.27
C GLY A 111 0.44 -9.60 1.59
N VAL A 112 0.04 -9.17 2.77
CA VAL A 112 0.27 -7.81 3.28
C VAL A 112 0.78 -7.94 4.70
N TRP A 113 2.00 -7.50 4.99
CA TRP A 113 2.61 -7.63 6.32
C TRP A 113 3.64 -6.53 6.57
N LEU A 114 4.12 -6.41 7.81
CA LEU A 114 5.25 -5.55 8.16
C LEU A 114 6.54 -6.37 8.24
N THR A 115 7.64 -5.82 7.71
CA THR A 115 8.98 -6.36 7.99
C THR A 115 9.34 -6.16 9.46
N ASN A 116 10.40 -6.84 9.92
CA ASN A 116 10.99 -6.59 11.24
C ASN A 116 11.43 -5.14 11.45
N SER A 117 11.64 -4.38 10.36
CA SER A 117 11.97 -2.95 10.39
C SER A 117 10.73 -2.04 10.32
N GLY A 118 9.51 -2.60 10.32
CA GLY A 118 8.25 -1.85 10.26
C GLY A 118 7.86 -1.36 8.86
N ALA A 119 8.52 -1.84 7.79
CA ALA A 119 8.15 -1.48 6.42
C ALA A 119 6.97 -2.34 5.93
N LEU A 120 5.97 -1.73 5.30
CA LEU A 120 4.86 -2.45 4.70
C LEU A 120 5.33 -3.19 3.43
N VAL A 121 5.01 -4.47 3.36
CA VAL A 121 5.22 -5.30 2.18
C VAL A 121 3.87 -5.74 1.65
N VAL A 122 3.64 -5.50 0.37
CA VAL A 122 2.49 -6.02 -0.39
C VAL A 122 3.05 -6.90 -1.50
N ARG A 123 2.73 -8.19 -1.48
CA ARG A 123 3.33 -9.16 -2.40
C ARG A 123 2.35 -10.23 -2.86
N TYR A 124 2.39 -10.49 -4.16
CA TYR A 124 1.80 -11.67 -4.79
C TYR A 124 2.93 -12.66 -5.13
N ALA A 125 2.74 -13.95 -4.84
CA ALA A 125 3.70 -15.00 -5.13
C ALA A 125 3.02 -16.17 -5.84
N SER A 126 3.71 -16.77 -6.81
CA SER A 126 3.20 -17.91 -7.57
C SER A 126 4.33 -18.71 -8.20
N THR A 127 4.16 -20.02 -8.31
CA THR A 127 5.00 -20.88 -9.17
C THR A 127 4.60 -20.79 -10.64
N ASN A 128 3.44 -20.22 -10.97
CA ASN A 128 2.98 -20.04 -12.34
C ASN A 128 3.51 -18.72 -12.94
N PRO A 129 4.39 -18.74 -13.96
CA PRO A 129 4.92 -17.53 -14.59
C PRO A 129 3.82 -16.64 -15.17
N GLU A 130 2.76 -17.22 -15.76
CA GLU A 130 1.65 -16.44 -16.33
C GLU A 130 0.91 -15.61 -15.28
N GLY A 131 0.85 -16.09 -14.03
CA GLY A 131 0.27 -15.35 -12.92
C GLY A 131 1.08 -14.10 -12.58
N ILE A 132 2.41 -14.24 -12.57
CA ILE A 132 3.34 -13.13 -12.30
C ILE A 132 3.29 -12.09 -13.41
N GLU A 133 3.32 -12.52 -14.68
CA GLU A 133 3.21 -11.64 -15.84
C GLU A 133 1.90 -10.85 -15.86
N ARG A 134 0.78 -11.53 -15.60
CA ARG A 134 -0.54 -10.90 -15.53
C ARG A 134 -0.59 -9.79 -14.49
N GLU A 135 0.00 -10.01 -13.32
CA GLU A 135 -0.02 -9.00 -12.26
C GLU A 135 0.90 -7.81 -12.55
N ALA A 136 2.07 -8.07 -13.14
CA ALA A 136 2.96 -7.01 -13.62
C ALA A 136 2.26 -6.15 -14.71
N GLN A 137 1.55 -6.79 -15.65
CA GLN A 137 0.75 -6.09 -16.66
C GLN A 137 -0.37 -5.26 -16.04
N ARG A 138 -1.05 -5.78 -15.02
CA ARG A 138 -2.12 -5.04 -14.32
C ARG A 138 -1.59 -3.78 -13.64
N PHE A 139 -0.43 -3.87 -12.99
CA PHE A 139 0.22 -2.69 -12.43
C PHE A 139 0.63 -1.69 -13.51
N GLY A 140 1.11 -2.18 -14.66
CA GLY A 140 1.35 -1.33 -15.84
C GLY A 140 0.09 -0.62 -16.33
N ALA A 141 -1.04 -1.34 -16.44
CA ALA A 141 -2.33 -0.78 -16.85
C ALA A 141 -2.88 0.27 -15.88
N MET A 142 -2.56 0.13 -14.58
CA MET A 142 -2.83 1.15 -13.57
C MET A 142 -1.87 2.34 -13.67
N GLY A 143 -0.80 2.28 -14.47
CA GLY A 143 0.22 3.33 -14.59
C GLY A 143 1.30 3.28 -13.51
N LEU A 144 1.50 2.11 -12.91
CA LEU A 144 2.70 1.83 -12.12
C LEU A 144 3.85 1.40 -13.05
N VAL A 145 5.09 1.60 -12.61
CA VAL A 145 6.30 1.39 -13.42
C VAL A 145 7.19 0.39 -12.70
N GLU A 146 7.57 -0.68 -13.39
CA GLU A 146 8.47 -1.71 -12.85
C GLU A 146 9.84 -1.10 -12.49
N GLY A 147 10.44 -1.59 -11.41
CA GLY A 147 11.70 -1.09 -10.85
C GLY A 147 11.57 0.24 -10.09
N ARG A 148 10.43 0.93 -10.21
CA ARG A 148 10.14 2.17 -9.49
C ARG A 148 9.00 2.01 -8.48
N HIS A 149 7.88 1.44 -8.89
CA HIS A 149 6.67 1.27 -8.10
C HIS A 149 6.50 -0.17 -7.61
N PHE A 150 6.95 -1.13 -8.41
CA PHE A 150 6.91 -2.55 -8.05
C PHE A 150 8.13 -3.27 -8.61
N ALA A 151 8.43 -4.45 -8.06
CA ALA A 151 9.50 -5.33 -8.50
C ALA A 151 8.92 -6.69 -8.89
N VAL A 152 9.42 -7.24 -9.99
CA VAL A 152 9.03 -8.56 -10.51
C VAL A 152 10.20 -9.52 -10.36
N ARG A 153 9.90 -10.76 -9.99
CA ARG A 153 10.82 -11.90 -10.08
C ARG A 153 10.08 -13.07 -10.69
N MET A 154 10.56 -13.58 -11.82
CA MET A 154 9.97 -14.76 -12.45
C MET A 154 10.25 -16.03 -11.63
N PRO A 155 9.32 -17.02 -11.64
CA PRO A 155 9.58 -18.33 -11.06
C PRO A 155 10.69 -19.04 -11.84
N GLU A 156 11.55 -19.78 -11.13
CA GLU A 156 12.63 -20.58 -11.71
C GLU A 156 12.59 -22.00 -11.14
N GLY A 157 12.34 -22.99 -11.99
CA GLY A 157 12.16 -24.38 -11.58
C GLY A 157 10.96 -24.55 -10.64
N SER A 158 11.19 -25.05 -9.43
CA SER A 158 10.16 -25.19 -8.39
C SER A 158 10.07 -23.98 -7.44
N ARG A 159 10.88 -22.93 -7.65
CA ARG A 159 10.86 -21.73 -6.81
C ARG A 159 9.78 -20.77 -7.28
N GLU A 160 9.01 -20.26 -6.33
CA GLU A 160 8.01 -19.23 -6.59
C GLU A 160 8.64 -17.93 -7.11
N GLY A 161 8.02 -17.38 -8.14
CA GLY A 161 8.17 -16.00 -8.54
C GLY A 161 7.30 -15.08 -7.68
N TYR A 162 7.47 -13.78 -7.85
CA TYR A 162 6.64 -12.80 -7.16
C TYR A 162 6.54 -11.47 -7.88
N VAL A 163 5.49 -10.73 -7.56
CA VAL A 163 5.39 -9.29 -7.78
C VAL A 163 5.24 -8.61 -6.43
N SER A 164 6.14 -7.69 -6.11
CA SER A 164 6.16 -6.95 -4.85
C SER A 164 5.94 -5.48 -5.12
N ILE A 165 4.93 -4.88 -4.48
CA ILE A 165 4.74 -3.43 -4.52
C ILE A 165 5.67 -2.79 -3.49
N LEU A 166 6.36 -1.75 -3.94
CA LEU A 166 7.18 -0.90 -3.11
C LEU A 166 6.29 0.16 -2.44
N ARG A 167 6.76 0.77 -1.36
CA ARG A 167 6.04 1.85 -0.67
C ARG A 167 5.60 2.93 -1.67
N GLU A 168 6.52 3.37 -2.52
CA GLU A 168 6.29 4.38 -3.55
C GLU A 168 5.23 3.95 -4.58
N GLY A 169 5.08 2.64 -4.82
CA GLY A 169 4.03 2.12 -5.68
C GLY A 169 2.64 2.20 -5.07
N LEU A 170 2.53 1.92 -3.77
CA LEU A 170 1.26 2.07 -3.05
C LEU A 170 0.88 3.55 -2.91
N GLU A 171 1.85 4.44 -2.64
CA GLU A 171 1.64 5.89 -2.65
C GLU A 171 1.15 6.37 -4.02
N ARG A 172 1.78 5.87 -5.11
CA ARG A 172 1.37 6.23 -6.48
C ARG A 172 -0.01 5.69 -6.83
N ALA A 173 -0.34 4.44 -6.46
CA ALA A 173 -1.67 3.89 -6.66
C ALA A 173 -2.74 4.70 -5.89
N ALA A 174 -2.43 5.11 -4.65
CA ALA A 174 -3.29 5.96 -3.85
C ALA A 174 -3.50 7.34 -4.50
N TRP A 175 -2.45 7.98 -5.03
CA TRP A 175 -2.59 9.22 -5.79
C TRP A 175 -3.46 9.03 -7.03
N LEU A 176 -3.21 7.98 -7.81
CA LEU A 176 -3.96 7.65 -9.02
C LEU A 176 -5.43 7.35 -8.75
N SER A 177 -5.78 6.86 -7.56
CA SER A 177 -7.18 6.65 -7.18
C SER A 177 -7.99 7.95 -7.08
N VAL A 178 -7.34 9.09 -6.86
CA VAL A 178 -7.97 10.40 -6.73
C VAL A 178 -7.76 11.26 -7.98
N HIS A 179 -6.54 11.22 -8.52
CA HIS A 179 -6.08 12.13 -9.59
C HIS A 179 -5.81 11.43 -10.93
N GLY A 180 -5.97 10.11 -11.00
CA GLY A 180 -5.94 9.37 -12.27
C GLY A 180 -7.15 9.71 -13.14
N SER A 181 -7.21 9.13 -14.34
CA SER A 181 -8.29 9.37 -15.28
C SER A 181 -8.85 8.07 -15.85
N GLY A 182 -10.19 7.97 -15.98
CA GLY A 182 -10.87 6.83 -16.60
C GLY A 182 -10.60 5.52 -15.86
N ASP A 183 -10.48 4.43 -16.63
CA ASP A 183 -10.27 3.07 -16.11
C ASP A 183 -9.05 2.95 -15.19
N GLN A 184 -8.02 3.77 -15.41
CA GLN A 184 -6.82 3.80 -14.57
C GLN A 184 -7.15 4.20 -13.13
N GLN A 185 -8.02 5.20 -12.96
CA GLN A 185 -8.41 5.71 -11.65
C GLN A 185 -9.22 4.66 -10.89
N GLU A 186 -10.17 4.03 -11.58
CA GLU A 186 -11.02 2.98 -11.00
C GLU A 186 -10.18 1.78 -10.58
N LEU A 187 -9.29 1.29 -11.46
CA LEU A 187 -8.35 0.21 -11.14
C LEU A 187 -7.46 0.53 -9.93
N ALA A 188 -6.98 1.78 -9.83
CA ALA A 188 -6.15 2.22 -8.72
C ALA A 188 -6.94 2.32 -7.40
N ALA A 189 -8.14 2.90 -7.43
CA ALA A 189 -9.04 2.96 -6.28
C ALA A 189 -9.40 1.57 -5.78
N ASP A 190 -9.65 0.66 -6.72
CA ASP A 190 -10.02 -0.71 -6.43
C ASP A 190 -8.91 -1.48 -5.77
N PHE A 191 -7.70 -1.34 -6.31
CA PHE A 191 -6.50 -1.93 -5.75
C PHE A 191 -6.22 -1.42 -4.34
N VAL A 192 -6.27 -0.09 -4.13
CA VAL A 192 -6.02 0.53 -2.82
C VAL A 192 -7.03 0.05 -1.77
N SER A 193 -8.31 0.04 -2.12
CA SER A 193 -9.37 -0.48 -1.25
C SER A 193 -9.10 -1.93 -0.87
N TYR A 194 -8.70 -2.75 -1.84
CA TYR A 194 -8.38 -4.15 -1.60
C TYR A 194 -7.17 -4.32 -0.67
N ILE A 195 -6.09 -3.58 -0.87
CA ILE A 195 -4.90 -3.66 -0.01
C ILE A 195 -5.19 -3.21 1.43
N LEU A 196 -5.94 -2.13 1.62
CA LEU A 196 -6.34 -1.68 2.97
C LEU A 196 -7.15 -2.74 3.69
N GLN A 197 -8.04 -3.41 2.96
CA GLN A 197 -8.79 -4.52 3.52
C GLN A 197 -7.89 -5.71 3.89
N ARG A 198 -6.97 -6.12 3.00
CA ARG A 198 -5.97 -7.17 3.29
C ARG A 198 -5.12 -6.80 4.52
N ALA A 199 -4.75 -5.53 4.67
CA ALA A 199 -4.02 -5.03 5.81
C ALA A 199 -4.84 -5.10 7.12
N LYS A 200 -6.15 -4.81 7.05
CA LYS A 200 -7.09 -4.94 8.17
C LYS A 200 -7.19 -6.38 8.66
N GLU A 201 -7.21 -7.34 7.74
CA GLU A 201 -7.23 -8.77 8.06
C GLU A 201 -5.93 -9.25 8.70
N GLU A 202 -4.78 -8.72 8.28
CA GLU A 202 -3.48 -9.08 8.88
C GLU A 202 -3.34 -8.54 10.30
N GLY A 203 -3.84 -7.31 10.54
CA GLY A 203 -3.91 -6.76 11.89
C GLY A 203 -3.89 -5.25 11.94
N ARG A 204 -4.22 -4.72 13.13
CA ARG A 204 -4.39 -3.27 13.36
C ARG A 204 -3.16 -2.44 13.00
N GLU A 205 -1.95 -2.92 13.33
CA GLU A 205 -0.72 -2.18 13.05
C GLU A 205 -0.38 -2.17 11.55
N VAL A 206 -0.62 -3.29 10.85
CA VAL A 206 -0.46 -3.38 9.40
C VAL A 206 -1.44 -2.44 8.70
N TYR A 207 -2.71 -2.44 9.14
CA TYR A 207 -3.73 -1.52 8.64
C TYR A 207 -3.37 -0.06 8.82
N LYS A 208 -2.96 0.35 10.04
CA LYS A 208 -2.53 1.73 10.30
C LYS A 208 -1.40 2.14 9.36
N LYS A 209 -0.42 1.27 9.16
CA LYS A 209 0.73 1.59 8.29
C LYS A 209 0.34 1.70 6.83
N ALA A 210 -0.53 0.81 6.35
CA ALA A 210 -1.08 0.88 4.99
C ALA A 210 -1.93 2.12 4.79
N LEU A 211 -2.76 2.47 5.78
CA LEU A 211 -3.61 3.66 5.75
C LEU A 211 -2.77 4.94 5.69
N GLU A 212 -1.73 5.06 6.52
CA GLU A 212 -0.80 6.20 6.50
C GLU A 212 -0.18 6.41 5.11
N ILE A 213 0.27 5.33 4.47
CA ILE A 213 0.87 5.38 3.13
C ILE A 213 -0.18 5.80 2.08
N VAL A 214 -1.40 5.28 2.18
CA VAL A 214 -2.49 5.60 1.25
C VAL A 214 -2.95 7.05 1.40
N GLU A 215 -3.18 7.51 2.63
CA GLU A 215 -3.57 8.90 2.92
C GLU A 215 -2.46 9.88 2.47
N GLY A 216 -1.20 9.55 2.74
CA GLY A 216 -0.05 10.31 2.26
C GLY A 216 -0.03 10.42 0.73
N GLY A 217 -0.23 9.31 0.01
CA GLY A 217 -0.29 9.29 -1.45
C GLY A 217 -1.46 10.10 -2.02
N LYS A 218 -2.65 10.01 -1.42
CA LYS A 218 -3.83 10.80 -1.81
C LYS A 218 -3.66 12.30 -1.57
N ALA A 219 -2.83 12.68 -0.59
CA ALA A 219 -2.59 14.08 -0.26
C ALA A 219 -1.56 14.75 -1.18
N VAL A 220 -0.85 14.01 -2.04
CA VAL A 220 0.17 14.60 -2.94
C VAL A 220 -0.50 15.57 -3.92
N GLY A 221 -0.05 16.83 -3.91
CA GLY A 221 -0.58 17.90 -4.74
C GLY A 221 -1.99 18.39 -4.38
N SER A 222 -2.53 18.04 -3.21
CA SER A 222 -3.89 18.44 -2.80
C SER A 222 -3.97 19.83 -2.15
N LEU A 223 -2.84 20.40 -1.74
CA LEU A 223 -2.74 21.72 -1.08
C LEU A 223 -2.12 22.76 -2.02
N ARG A 224 -2.30 24.05 -1.71
CA ARG A 224 -1.56 25.15 -2.33
C ARG A 224 -0.71 25.87 -1.31
N LEU A 225 0.50 26.28 -1.69
CA LEU A 225 1.41 26.98 -0.78
C LEU A 225 0.76 28.25 -0.23
N THR A 226 0.11 29.01 -1.11
CA THR A 226 -0.51 30.30 -0.76
C THR A 226 -1.75 30.20 0.13
N ASP A 227 -2.27 28.99 0.37
CA ASP A 227 -3.36 28.77 1.32
C ASP A 227 -2.86 28.69 2.77
N VAL A 228 -1.53 28.53 2.98
CA VAL A 228 -0.92 28.53 4.31
C VAL A 228 -0.71 29.97 4.77
N LYS A 229 -1.71 30.50 5.48
CA LYS A 229 -1.71 31.85 6.06
C LYS A 229 -2.05 31.80 7.55
N GLY A 230 -1.35 32.62 8.34
CA GLY A 230 -1.52 32.70 9.78
C GLY A 230 -1.27 31.36 10.49
N ALA A 231 -0.38 30.53 9.97
CA ALA A 231 -0.11 29.23 10.56
C ALA A 231 0.73 29.37 11.83
N GLU A 232 0.14 29.02 12.97
CA GLU A 232 0.81 29.03 14.28
C GLU A 232 1.56 27.72 14.51
N VAL A 233 2.88 27.80 14.72
CA VAL A 233 3.72 26.64 15.00
C VAL A 233 4.67 26.91 16.15
N ASP A 234 4.83 25.93 17.03
CA ASP A 234 5.85 25.99 18.08
C ASP A 234 7.17 25.42 17.55
N VAL A 235 8.29 26.11 17.69
CA VAL A 235 9.63 25.58 17.43
C VAL A 235 10.51 25.92 18.63
N GLY A 236 11.16 24.91 19.20
CA GLY A 236 12.02 25.12 20.37
C GLY A 236 11.30 25.71 21.59
N GLY A 237 9.98 25.51 21.72
CA GLY A 237 9.17 26.06 22.82
C GLY A 237 8.73 27.51 22.62
N ARG A 238 8.87 28.05 21.40
CA ARG A 238 8.42 29.38 21.01
C ARG A 238 7.43 29.30 19.86
N GLY A 239 6.31 30.00 19.98
CA GLY A 239 5.34 30.15 18.90
C GLY A 239 5.81 31.10 17.81
N HIS A 240 5.58 30.71 16.56
CA HIS A 240 5.84 31.49 15.36
C HIS A 240 4.59 31.55 14.49
N LEU A 241 4.37 32.69 13.82
CA LEU A 241 3.32 32.87 12.84
C LEU A 241 3.91 32.82 11.42
N VAL A 242 3.37 31.96 10.56
CA VAL A 242 3.88 31.73 9.20
C VAL A 242 2.82 32.06 8.15
N ASP A 243 3.20 32.91 7.20
CA ASP A 243 2.45 33.24 5.99
C ASP A 243 3.27 32.88 4.75
N VAL A 244 2.76 31.95 3.93
CA VAL A 244 3.46 31.52 2.72
C VAL A 244 2.97 32.31 1.51
N LEU A 245 3.91 32.98 0.84
CA LEU A 245 3.63 33.89 -0.27
C LEU A 245 3.71 33.19 -1.63
N GLY A 246 4.44 32.08 -1.72
CA GLY A 246 4.57 31.28 -2.93
C GLY A 246 5.87 30.48 -2.95
N GLY A 247 6.10 29.75 -4.03
CA GLY A 247 7.30 28.94 -4.19
C GLY A 247 7.23 28.01 -5.39
N GLY A 248 8.30 27.25 -5.58
CA GLY A 248 8.41 26.27 -6.65
C GLY A 248 9.56 25.31 -6.40
N ALA A 249 9.62 24.27 -7.23
CA ALA A 249 10.68 23.27 -7.18
C ALA A 249 11.28 23.01 -8.56
N GLN A 250 12.60 22.90 -8.62
CA GLN A 250 13.35 22.67 -9.85
C GLN A 250 14.58 21.80 -9.62
N PHE A 251 15.02 21.11 -10.69
CA PHE A 251 16.26 20.34 -10.66
C PHE A 251 17.43 21.20 -11.10
N GLU A 252 18.52 21.19 -10.34
CA GLU A 252 19.76 21.89 -10.69
C GLU A 252 20.97 20.97 -10.49
N LYS A 253 21.99 21.14 -11.33
CA LYS A 253 23.28 20.47 -11.13
C LYS A 253 24.07 21.22 -10.08
N SER A 254 24.43 20.53 -9.00
CA SER A 254 25.42 21.00 -8.05
C SER A 254 26.81 21.09 -8.68
N TRP A 255 27.73 21.79 -8.01
CA TRP A 255 29.14 21.90 -8.38
C TRP A 255 29.84 20.55 -8.60
N SER A 256 29.37 19.50 -7.91
CA SER A 256 29.88 18.12 -8.04
C SER A 256 29.30 17.36 -9.25
N GLY A 257 28.52 18.02 -10.11
CA GLY A 257 27.80 17.41 -11.24
C GLY A 257 26.55 16.62 -10.83
N ARG A 258 26.22 16.56 -9.53
CA ARG A 258 25.03 15.84 -9.04
C ARG A 258 23.78 16.69 -9.21
N THR A 259 22.74 16.11 -9.79
CA THR A 259 21.39 16.69 -9.83
C THR A 259 20.78 16.71 -8.44
N LEU A 260 20.35 17.89 -7.99
CA LEU A 260 19.62 18.13 -6.75
C LEU A 260 18.25 18.68 -7.07
N LEU A 261 17.26 18.34 -6.25
CA LEU A 261 15.96 18.99 -6.25
C LEU A 261 16.03 20.19 -5.31
N ARG A 262 15.87 21.40 -5.84
CA ARG A 262 15.77 22.63 -5.03
C ARG A 262 14.33 23.04 -4.89
N ILE A 263 13.91 23.25 -3.66
CA ILE A 263 12.62 23.81 -3.30
C ILE A 263 12.88 25.22 -2.79
N GLN A 264 12.29 26.22 -3.43
CA GLN A 264 12.38 27.62 -3.04
C GLN A 264 10.99 28.11 -2.64
N ILE A 265 10.90 28.70 -1.45
CA ILE A 265 9.64 29.19 -0.88
C ILE A 265 9.86 30.61 -0.36
N THR A 266 8.98 31.51 -0.76
CA THR A 266 8.89 32.86 -0.20
C THR A 266 7.83 32.86 0.89
N ALA A 267 8.19 33.31 2.08
CA ALA A 267 7.29 33.35 3.23
C ALA A 267 7.60 34.54 4.13
N GLU A 268 6.64 34.91 4.96
CA GLU A 268 6.81 35.80 6.10
C GLU A 268 6.69 34.98 7.38
N VAL A 269 7.68 35.12 8.27
CA VAL A 269 7.69 34.46 9.58
C VAL A 269 7.89 35.52 10.65
N ASP A 270 6.94 35.66 11.56
CA ASP A 270 6.91 36.71 12.59
C ASP A 270 7.12 38.14 12.03
N GLY A 271 6.48 38.46 10.91
CA GLY A 271 6.63 39.76 10.25
C GLY A 271 7.92 39.93 9.44
N VAL A 272 8.78 38.90 9.36
CA VAL A 272 10.02 38.94 8.59
C VAL A 272 9.85 38.17 7.30
N ARG A 273 9.81 38.89 6.18
CA ARG A 273 9.79 38.30 4.84
C ARG A 273 11.15 37.70 4.47
N GLY A 274 11.14 36.47 3.98
CA GLY A 274 12.32 35.73 3.57
C GLY A 274 12.08 34.84 2.36
N GLU A 275 13.18 34.52 1.68
CA GLU A 275 13.24 33.46 0.68
C GLU A 275 14.06 32.31 1.28
N TYR A 276 13.47 31.13 1.29
CA TYR A 276 14.00 29.95 1.93
C TYR A 276 14.22 28.87 0.88
N GLU A 277 15.39 28.25 0.90
CA GLU A 277 15.74 27.21 -0.05
C GLU A 277 16.15 25.92 0.68
N VAL A 278 15.58 24.80 0.25
CA VAL A 278 16.00 23.46 0.65
C VAL A 278 16.46 22.68 -0.57
N ALA A 279 17.70 22.19 -0.54
CA ALA A 279 18.28 21.38 -1.61
C ALA A 279 18.32 19.89 -1.21
N PHE A 280 17.52 19.07 -1.87
CA PHE A 280 17.43 17.63 -1.69
C PHE A 280 18.34 16.86 -2.65
N GLY A 281 19.07 15.90 -2.08
CA GLY A 281 19.90 14.95 -2.82
C GLY A 281 19.55 13.50 -2.47
N ARG A 282 19.71 12.61 -3.45
CA ARG A 282 19.59 11.16 -3.25
C ARG A 282 20.96 10.53 -3.00
N TYR A 283 21.12 9.92 -1.85
CA TYR A 283 22.37 9.30 -1.40
C TYR A 283 22.32 7.80 -1.62
N ARG A 284 22.65 7.37 -2.85
CA ARG A 284 22.56 5.95 -3.28
C ARG A 284 23.27 4.97 -2.34
N LYS A 285 24.47 5.31 -1.85
CA LYS A 285 25.28 4.43 -0.98
C LYS A 285 24.59 4.04 0.33
N ILE A 286 23.71 4.91 0.83
CA ILE A 286 23.01 4.73 2.11
C ILE A 286 21.48 4.69 1.91
N ASN A 287 21.03 4.60 0.65
CA ASN A 287 19.63 4.68 0.24
C ASN A 287 18.82 5.78 0.97
N ALA A 288 19.42 6.96 1.16
CA ALA A 288 18.81 8.05 1.93
C ALA A 288 18.45 9.23 1.04
N THR A 289 17.35 9.89 1.38
CA THR A 289 17.00 11.21 0.83
C THR A 289 17.25 12.24 1.91
N LYS A 290 18.13 13.21 1.64
CA LYS A 290 18.45 14.29 2.57
C LYS A 290 18.37 15.63 1.88
N GLY A 291 17.73 16.58 2.56
CA GLY A 291 17.66 17.98 2.20
C GLY A 291 18.50 18.82 3.14
N TYR A 292 19.15 19.84 2.60
CA TYR A 292 19.93 20.79 3.37
C TYR A 292 19.49 22.20 3.04
N ALA A 293 19.28 22.98 4.09
CA ALA A 293 19.02 24.40 4.02
C ALA A 293 19.98 25.13 4.95
N TYR A 294 20.54 26.24 4.48
CA TYR A 294 21.60 26.98 5.16
C TYR A 294 21.06 28.32 5.64
N ALA A 295 21.23 28.60 6.92
CA ALA A 295 20.81 29.87 7.50
C ALA A 295 21.74 31.00 7.07
N ARG A 296 21.15 32.14 6.73
CA ARG A 296 21.84 33.32 6.21
C ARG A 296 22.40 34.18 7.34
N ALA A 297 23.61 34.71 7.12
CA ALA A 297 24.30 35.53 8.13
C ALA A 297 23.80 36.97 8.15
N ASP A 298 23.39 37.46 6.98
CA ASP A 298 22.86 38.78 6.68
C ASP A 298 21.33 38.88 6.89
N ALA A 299 20.68 37.78 7.25
CA ALA A 299 19.27 37.80 7.58
C ALA A 299 19.01 38.56 8.90
N PRO A 300 17.83 39.18 9.08
CA PRO A 300 17.45 39.87 10.31
C PRO A 300 17.61 38.95 11.54
N GLY A 301 18.33 39.43 12.56
CA GLY A 301 18.65 38.65 13.77
C GLY A 301 19.78 37.62 13.61
N GLY A 302 20.44 37.57 12.44
CA GLY A 302 21.57 36.69 12.17
C GLY A 302 21.18 35.23 11.93
N ARG A 303 22.21 34.35 11.91
CA ARG A 303 22.07 32.93 11.51
C ARG A 303 21.10 32.12 12.36
N GLU A 304 21.09 32.33 13.67
CA GLU A 304 20.23 31.55 14.57
C GLU A 304 18.75 31.89 14.37
N ALA A 305 18.42 33.18 14.31
CA ALA A 305 17.06 33.62 14.05
C ALA A 305 16.56 33.18 12.66
N ASP A 306 17.45 33.15 11.66
CA ASP A 306 17.10 32.66 10.32
C ASP A 306 16.88 31.14 10.29
N ALA A 307 17.67 30.37 11.04
CA ALA A 307 17.48 28.93 11.19
C ALA A 307 16.18 28.58 11.93
N GLU A 308 15.82 29.36 12.96
CA GLU A 308 14.56 29.24 13.70
C GLU A 308 13.36 29.52 12.78
N ARG A 309 13.37 30.64 12.02
CA ARG A 309 12.32 30.94 11.02
C ARG A 309 12.19 29.87 9.94
N LEU A 310 13.30 29.38 9.43
CA LEU A 310 13.34 28.27 8.46
C LEU A 310 12.70 27.01 9.05
N SER A 311 12.97 26.72 10.32
CA SER A 311 12.40 25.56 11.01
C SER A 311 10.90 25.71 11.24
N ALA A 312 10.43 26.91 11.58
CA ALA A 312 9.01 27.24 11.67
C ALA A 312 8.31 27.05 10.32
N LEU A 313 8.88 27.57 9.23
CA LEU A 313 8.34 27.37 7.88
C LEU A 313 8.25 25.89 7.51
N ILE A 314 9.31 25.11 7.73
CA ILE A 314 9.32 23.68 7.43
C ILE A 314 8.29 22.94 8.28
N LYS A 315 8.14 23.28 9.57
CA LYS A 315 7.14 22.69 10.45
C LYS A 315 5.72 23.04 10.01
N ALA A 316 5.47 24.29 9.63
CA ALA A 316 4.16 24.73 9.14
C ALA A 316 3.73 23.98 7.86
N LEU A 317 4.68 23.74 6.95
CA LEU A 317 4.40 23.05 5.70
C LEU A 317 4.33 21.52 5.82
N THR A 318 5.10 20.92 6.74
CA THR A 318 5.28 19.46 6.77
C THR A 318 4.76 18.79 8.05
N GLY A 319 4.43 19.59 9.08
CA GLY A 319 4.11 19.12 10.42
C GLY A 319 5.32 18.59 11.22
N ARG A 320 6.54 18.66 10.67
CA ARG A 320 7.76 18.12 11.27
C ARG A 320 8.86 19.19 11.35
N GLU A 321 9.57 19.21 12.47
CA GLU A 321 10.73 20.07 12.64
C GLU A 321 11.97 19.46 11.98
N PRO A 322 12.75 20.26 11.24
CA PRO A 322 14.03 19.81 10.71
C PRO A 322 15.05 19.68 11.84
N ARG A 323 16.10 18.89 11.61
CA ARG A 323 17.22 18.82 12.55
C ARG A 323 18.17 19.99 12.31
N VAL A 324 18.22 20.94 13.24
CA VAL A 324 19.13 22.09 13.18
C VAL A 324 20.43 21.81 13.92
N TYR A 325 21.57 22.14 13.32
CA TYR A 325 22.87 22.09 13.99
C TYR A 325 23.86 23.10 13.42
N ARG A 326 24.83 23.48 14.26
CA ARG A 326 25.96 24.32 13.86
C ARG A 326 27.15 23.46 13.43
N ARG A 327 27.76 23.82 12.30
CA ARG A 327 28.97 23.20 11.78
C ARG A 327 30.23 23.86 12.34
N SER A 328 31.36 23.18 12.20
CA SER A 328 32.68 23.70 12.58
C SER A 328 33.10 24.94 11.80
N ASP A 329 32.57 25.13 10.58
CA ASP A 329 32.79 26.32 9.74
C ASP A 329 31.88 27.51 10.12
N GLY A 330 31.12 27.40 11.22
CA GLY A 330 30.22 28.44 11.71
C GLY A 330 28.89 28.54 10.96
N ARG A 331 28.63 27.69 9.95
CA ARG A 331 27.34 27.64 9.26
C ARG A 331 26.30 26.91 10.12
N VAL A 332 25.07 27.39 10.10
CA VAL A 332 23.92 26.71 10.72
C VAL A 332 23.12 26.03 9.62
N VAL A 333 22.83 24.75 9.82
CA VAL A 333 22.21 23.88 8.81
C VAL A 333 20.94 23.28 9.38
N ALA A 334 19.84 23.40 8.64
CA ALA A 334 18.64 22.62 8.84
C ALA A 334 18.68 21.39 7.90
N GLU A 335 18.72 20.19 8.50
CA GLU A 335 18.70 18.92 7.78
C GLU A 335 17.29 18.35 7.72
N CYS A 336 16.79 18.16 6.50
CA CYS A 336 15.49 17.59 6.19
C CYS A 336 15.61 16.13 5.75
N GLY A 337 14.85 15.23 6.36
CA GLY A 337 14.68 13.84 5.93
C GLY A 337 13.58 13.63 4.88
N ARG A 338 13.30 12.34 4.59
CA ARG A 338 12.24 11.93 3.65
C ARG A 338 10.85 12.43 4.06
N GLU A 339 10.52 12.41 5.36
CA GLU A 339 9.22 12.88 5.86
C GLU A 339 8.93 14.34 5.50
N HIS A 340 9.95 15.19 5.50
CA HIS A 340 9.79 16.58 5.08
C HIS A 340 9.52 16.68 3.57
N LEU A 341 10.22 15.87 2.76
CA LEU A 341 9.98 15.83 1.32
C LEU A 341 8.57 15.32 0.99
N ASP A 342 8.09 14.30 1.72
CA ASP A 342 6.72 13.78 1.61
C ASP A 342 5.70 14.86 2.02
N GLY A 343 6.01 15.67 3.04
CA GLY A 343 5.21 16.84 3.43
C GLY A 343 5.14 17.91 2.34
N PHE A 344 6.29 18.28 1.75
CA PHE A 344 6.34 19.23 0.63
C PHE A 344 5.59 18.73 -0.60
N ALA A 345 5.57 17.41 -0.84
CA ALA A 345 4.85 16.83 -1.97
C ALA A 345 3.33 17.05 -1.93
N ARG A 346 2.77 17.46 -0.78
CA ARG A 346 1.34 17.79 -0.66
C ARG A 346 0.95 19.06 -1.41
N TYR A 347 1.91 19.93 -1.70
CA TYR A 347 1.66 21.20 -2.37
C TYR A 347 1.76 21.05 -3.88
N ALA A 348 0.72 21.47 -4.60
CA ALA A 348 0.60 21.34 -6.05
C ALA A 348 1.78 21.98 -6.79
N GLU A 349 2.29 23.11 -6.30
CA GLU A 349 3.42 23.84 -6.86
C GLU A 349 4.75 23.05 -6.80
N LEU A 350 4.83 22.05 -5.92
CA LEU A 350 6.04 21.28 -5.65
C LEU A 350 5.93 19.81 -6.09
N ALA A 351 4.71 19.26 -6.08
CA ALA A 351 4.43 17.83 -6.25
C ALA A 351 5.04 17.25 -7.53
N ASP A 352 4.85 17.92 -8.67
CA ASP A 352 5.32 17.43 -9.97
C ASP A 352 6.84 17.31 -10.05
N ALA A 353 7.57 18.26 -9.45
CA ALA A 353 9.03 18.23 -9.43
C ALA A 353 9.54 17.15 -8.46
N ILE A 354 8.88 16.97 -7.31
CA ILE A 354 9.23 15.93 -6.32
C ILE A 354 8.96 14.52 -6.87
N ALA A 355 7.91 14.38 -7.70
CA ALA A 355 7.52 13.11 -8.30
C ALA A 355 8.40 12.70 -9.50
N ARG A 356 9.32 13.54 -10.00
CA ARG A 356 10.26 13.17 -11.07
C ARG A 356 11.52 12.54 -10.47
#